data_AF-A0A454W7P7-F1
#
_entry.id   AF-A0A454W7P7-F1
#
_cell.length_a   1.000
_cell.length_b   1.000
_cell.length_c   1.000
_cell.angle_alpha   90.00
_cell.angle_beta   90.00
_cell.angle_gamma   90.00
#
_symmetry.space_group_name_H-M   'P 1'
#
loop_
_entity.id
_entity.type
_entity.pdbx_description
1 polymer ?
#
loop_
_entity_poly.entity_id
_entity_poly.type
_entity_poly.pdbx_seq_one_letter_code
_entity_poly.pdbx_strand_id
1 'polypeptide(L)'
;MDGATEIGWEPHEIALLNGGPRGAVTVAVVALHLKGALETGPRRTLCATGPEPEGLGPFEGTVLDCLREPLTARELVRHSDVRLAVALARIPLADEGLLRYPRLGPTRGARRRVEFWRERHPLPTVRHGLSDEDTLLAVALHGDAALRMLLPRFALRAGLTAPGAPADRGRFSPVRGRFLRWRDEYEDSVSGDWGAGHGGHSGGCGSGGGGGGD
;
A
#
# COMPACT_ATOMS: atom_id res chain seq x y z
N MET A 1 13.30 -16.97 -17.46
CA MET A 1 14.43 -16.02 -17.49
C MET A 1 13.93 -14.85 -16.73
N ASP A 2 14.34 -14.80 -15.48
CA ASP A 2 13.56 -14.21 -14.41
C ASP A 2 13.99 -12.75 -14.34
N GLY A 3 13.23 -11.85 -14.96
CA GLY A 3 13.66 -10.47 -15.21
C GLY A 3 14.13 -9.72 -13.95
N ALA A 4 13.70 -10.16 -12.75
CA ALA A 4 14.16 -9.63 -11.47
C ALA A 4 15.62 -10.01 -11.15
N THR A 5 16.07 -11.22 -11.51
CA THR A 5 17.46 -11.66 -11.26
C THR A 5 18.48 -10.94 -12.14
N GLU A 6 18.09 -10.46 -13.33
CA GLU A 6 18.96 -9.65 -14.20
C GLU A 6 19.26 -8.27 -13.59
N ILE A 7 18.34 -7.76 -12.76
CA ILE A 7 18.41 -6.41 -12.17
C ILE A 7 19.28 -6.40 -10.90
N GLY A 8 19.36 -7.55 -10.21
CA GLY A 8 20.08 -7.71 -8.95
C GLY A 8 19.39 -7.08 -7.74
N TRP A 9 18.11 -6.71 -7.86
CA TRP A 9 17.29 -6.15 -6.79
C TRP A 9 15.95 -6.85 -6.74
N GLU A 10 15.41 -6.98 -5.53
CA GLU A 10 14.08 -7.53 -5.34
C GLU A 10 13.00 -6.57 -5.87
N PRO A 11 11.85 -7.08 -6.38
CA PRO A 11 10.78 -6.23 -6.91
C PRO A 11 10.29 -5.15 -5.93
N HIS A 12 10.23 -5.45 -4.62
CA HIS A 12 9.83 -4.47 -3.61
C HIS A 12 10.88 -3.38 -3.39
N GLU A 13 12.18 -3.66 -3.60
CA GLU A 13 13.27 -2.69 -3.54
C GLU A 13 13.25 -1.75 -4.74
N ILE A 14 13.02 -2.28 -5.94
CA ILE A 14 12.81 -1.48 -7.16
C ILE A 14 11.63 -0.52 -6.93
N ALA A 15 10.53 -1.02 -6.38
CA ALA A 15 9.36 -0.22 -6.07
C ALA A 15 9.60 0.80 -4.94
N LEU A 16 10.50 0.51 -4.00
CA LEU A 16 10.94 1.45 -2.97
C LEU A 16 11.74 2.60 -3.59
N LEU A 17 12.63 2.32 -4.54
CA LEU A 17 13.39 3.34 -5.27
C LEU A 17 12.51 4.18 -6.19
N ASN A 18 11.46 3.58 -6.74
CA ASN A 18 10.56 4.25 -7.67
C ASN A 18 9.46 5.06 -6.96
N GLY A 19 8.77 4.42 -6.02
CA GLY A 19 7.54 4.89 -5.39
C GLY A 19 7.61 5.06 -3.87
N GLY A 20 8.77 4.82 -3.26
CA GLY A 20 8.95 4.87 -1.81
C GLY A 20 8.24 3.72 -1.08
N PRO A 21 8.01 3.86 0.24
CA PRO A 21 7.41 2.81 1.07
C PRO A 21 6.09 2.27 0.52
N ARG A 22 5.28 3.16 -0.07
CA ARG A 22 4.00 2.77 -0.68
C ARG A 22 4.21 1.84 -1.87
N GLY A 23 5.22 2.10 -2.71
CA GLY A 23 5.54 1.24 -3.85
C GLY A 23 5.93 -0.16 -3.39
N ALA A 24 6.85 -0.24 -2.42
CA ALA A 24 7.29 -1.51 -1.83
C ALA A 24 6.11 -2.32 -1.28
N VAL A 25 5.27 -1.71 -0.44
CA VAL A 25 4.08 -2.38 0.13
C VAL A 25 3.10 -2.80 -0.96
N THR A 26 2.92 -1.98 -2.00
CA THR A 26 2.02 -2.33 -3.11
C THR A 26 2.51 -3.57 -3.86
N VAL A 27 3.82 -3.66 -4.13
CA VAL A 27 4.41 -4.83 -4.77
C VAL A 27 4.32 -6.07 -3.89
N ALA A 28 4.59 -5.96 -2.59
CA ALA A 28 4.41 -7.08 -1.66
C ALA A 28 2.96 -7.58 -1.62
N VAL A 29 1.98 -6.68 -1.58
CA VAL A 29 0.56 -7.03 -1.63
C VAL A 29 0.19 -7.73 -2.95
N VAL A 30 0.78 -7.29 -4.08
CA VAL A 30 0.59 -7.99 -5.36
C VAL A 30 1.24 -9.37 -5.32
N ALA A 31 2.44 -9.52 -4.76
CA ALA A 31 3.11 -10.81 -4.65
C ALA A 31 2.28 -11.82 -3.86
N LEU A 32 1.74 -11.38 -2.71
CA LEU A 32 0.84 -12.21 -1.90
C LEU A 32 -0.46 -12.55 -2.65
N HIS A 33 -1.01 -11.62 -3.43
CA HIS A 33 -2.20 -11.87 -4.23
C HIS A 33 -1.95 -12.91 -5.35
N LEU A 34 -0.83 -12.82 -6.07
CA LEU A 34 -0.46 -13.78 -7.11
C LEU A 34 -0.23 -15.17 -6.53
N LYS A 35 0.37 -15.25 -5.33
CA LYS A 35 0.52 -16.49 -4.55
C LYS A 35 -0.78 -17.01 -3.92
N GLY A 36 -1.91 -16.31 -4.08
CA GLY A 36 -3.21 -16.71 -3.52
C GLY A 36 -3.33 -16.57 -2.00
N ALA A 37 -2.39 -15.89 -1.34
CA ALA A 37 -2.33 -15.73 0.11
C ALA A 37 -3.13 -14.53 0.63
N LEU A 38 -3.84 -13.82 -0.26
CA LEU A 38 -4.49 -12.55 0.06
C LEU A 38 -5.81 -12.39 -0.69
N GLU A 39 -6.83 -12.00 0.06
CA GLU A 39 -8.15 -11.64 -0.47
C GLU A 39 -8.50 -10.18 -0.18
N THR A 40 -9.39 -9.62 -1.01
CA THR A 40 -9.92 -8.27 -0.81
C THR A 40 -11.26 -8.33 -0.10
N GLY A 41 -11.35 -7.73 1.08
CA GLY A 41 -12.57 -7.61 1.86
C GLY A 41 -13.45 -6.40 1.51
N PRO A 42 -14.57 -6.21 2.23
CA PRO A 42 -15.40 -5.02 2.13
C PRO A 42 -14.59 -3.73 2.39
N ARG A 43 -15.08 -2.60 1.89
CA ARG A 43 -14.45 -1.27 2.14
C ARG A 43 -12.97 -1.16 1.71
N ARG A 44 -12.50 -2.04 0.81
CA ARG A 44 -11.12 -2.07 0.30
C ARG A 44 -10.09 -2.50 1.34
N THR A 45 -10.48 -3.37 2.26
CA THR A 45 -9.54 -4.06 3.15
C THR A 45 -8.87 -5.22 2.43
N LEU A 46 -7.71 -5.59 2.94
CA LEU A 46 -6.91 -6.73 2.55
C LEU A 46 -6.83 -7.66 3.75
N CYS A 47 -6.97 -8.95 3.51
CA CYS A 47 -6.86 -9.97 4.54
C CYS A 47 -6.00 -11.11 4.01
N ALA A 48 -5.18 -11.68 4.88
CA ALA A 48 -4.51 -12.94 4.64
C ALA A 48 -5.58 -14.04 4.50
N THR A 49 -5.39 -14.91 3.52
CA THR A 49 -6.26 -16.07 3.27
C THR A 49 -5.40 -17.31 3.04
N GLY A 50 -5.87 -18.44 3.56
CA GLY A 50 -5.21 -19.73 3.37
C GLY A 50 -3.93 -19.89 4.20
N PRO A 51 -3.19 -21.00 3.99
CA PRO A 51 -1.90 -21.21 4.62
C PRO A 51 -0.84 -20.24 4.06
N GLU A 52 0.18 -19.95 4.87
CA GLU A 52 1.31 -19.14 4.44
C GLU A 52 2.01 -19.80 3.24
N PRO A 53 2.20 -19.08 2.12
CA PRO A 53 2.82 -19.64 0.94
C PRO A 53 4.33 -19.82 1.17
N GLU A 54 4.89 -20.87 0.57
CA GLU A 54 6.32 -21.13 0.64
C GLU A 54 7.14 -20.06 -0.13
N GLY A 55 8.38 -19.85 0.31
CA GLY A 55 9.32 -18.94 -0.35
C GLY A 55 8.92 -17.47 -0.28
N LEU A 56 8.35 -17.01 0.83
CA LEU A 56 8.20 -15.58 1.09
C LEU A 56 9.52 -15.00 1.58
N GLY A 57 9.86 -13.82 1.06
CA GLY A 57 10.92 -13.01 1.63
C GLY A 57 10.50 -12.43 2.99
N PRO A 58 11.47 -11.95 3.80
CA PRO A 58 11.17 -11.37 5.11
C PRO A 58 10.18 -10.19 5.05
N PHE A 59 10.23 -9.41 3.97
CA PHE A 59 9.37 -8.26 3.77
C PHE A 59 7.92 -8.68 3.51
N GLU A 60 7.70 -9.62 2.60
CA GLU A 60 6.39 -10.16 2.25
C GLU A 60 5.77 -10.93 3.43
N GLY A 61 6.56 -11.69 4.18
CA GLY A 61 6.10 -12.37 5.40
C GLY A 61 5.58 -11.39 6.46
N THR A 62 6.33 -10.30 6.72
CA THR A 62 5.88 -9.25 7.65
C THR A 62 4.56 -8.62 7.21
N VAL A 63 4.40 -8.38 5.90
CA VAL A 63 3.16 -7.83 5.36
C VAL A 63 2.01 -8.82 5.53
N LEU A 64 2.23 -10.11 5.25
CA LEU A 64 1.23 -11.15 5.43
C LEU A 64 0.79 -11.28 6.89
N ASP A 65 1.73 -11.24 7.83
CA ASP A 65 1.44 -11.30 9.26
C ASP A 65 0.55 -10.13 9.72
N CYS A 66 0.82 -8.92 9.24
CA CYS A 66 -0.04 -7.76 9.52
C CYS A 66 -1.45 -7.93 8.94
N LEU A 67 -1.59 -8.67 7.83
CA LEU A 67 -2.87 -8.91 7.16
C LEU A 67 -3.67 -10.06 7.75
N ARG A 68 -3.20 -10.72 8.82
CA ARG A 68 -4.04 -11.61 9.64
C ARG A 68 -5.24 -10.87 10.21
N GLU A 69 -5.11 -9.55 10.38
CA GLU A 69 -6.22 -8.64 10.62
C GLU A 69 -6.57 -7.85 9.34
N PRO A 70 -7.86 -7.55 9.08
CA PRO A 70 -8.26 -6.78 7.91
C PRO A 70 -7.68 -5.35 7.94
N LEU A 71 -6.81 -5.02 7.00
CA LEU A 71 -6.20 -3.68 6.87
C LEU A 71 -6.39 -3.09 5.48
N THR A 72 -6.61 -1.79 5.38
CA THR A 72 -6.49 -1.10 4.09
C THR A 72 -5.03 -0.93 3.71
N ALA A 73 -4.74 -0.80 2.41
CA ALA A 73 -3.38 -0.50 1.94
C ALA A 73 -2.75 0.75 2.58
N ARG A 74 -3.59 1.70 3.03
CA ARG A 74 -3.12 2.92 3.72
C ARG A 74 -2.72 2.66 5.17
N GLU A 75 -3.48 1.84 5.88
CA GLU A 75 -3.17 1.43 7.25
C GLU A 75 -1.92 0.57 7.27
N LEU A 76 -1.81 -0.36 6.31
CA LEU A 76 -0.65 -1.23 6.15
C LEU A 76 0.65 -0.44 5.99
N VAL A 77 0.68 0.59 5.14
CA VAL A 77 1.87 1.48 4.97
C VAL A 77 2.23 2.24 6.26
N ARG A 78 1.27 2.42 7.18
CA ARG A 78 1.48 3.13 8.46
C ARG A 78 1.75 2.19 9.63
N HIS A 79 1.50 0.89 9.47
CA HIS A 79 1.72 -0.13 10.49
C HIS A 79 3.18 -0.12 10.96
N SER A 80 3.42 -0.25 12.26
CA SER A 80 4.77 -0.17 12.84
C SER A 80 5.71 -1.20 12.22
N ASP A 81 5.23 -2.42 12.07
CA ASP A 81 6.06 -3.55 11.65
C ASP A 81 6.40 -3.46 10.17
N VAL A 82 5.44 -3.02 9.34
CA VAL A 82 5.68 -2.72 7.94
C VAL A 82 6.67 -1.57 7.79
N ARG A 83 6.56 -0.52 8.62
CA ARG A 83 7.54 0.59 8.60
C ARG A 83 8.94 0.15 9.01
N LEU A 84 9.06 -0.77 9.96
CA LEU A 84 10.32 -1.39 10.33
C LEU A 84 10.87 -2.24 9.18
N ALA A 85 10.05 -3.09 8.57
CA ALA A 85 10.43 -3.91 7.42
C ALA A 85 10.90 -3.04 6.23
N VAL A 86 10.22 -1.92 5.97
CA VAL A 86 10.68 -0.94 4.96
C VAL A 86 12.02 -0.31 5.35
N ALA A 87 12.26 -0.03 6.64
CA ALA A 87 13.54 0.49 7.10
C ALA A 87 14.66 -0.54 6.92
N LEU A 88 14.39 -1.82 7.19
CA LEU A 88 15.33 -2.92 6.95
C LEU A 88 15.63 -3.10 5.46
N ALA A 89 14.61 -3.08 4.59
CA ALA A 89 14.77 -3.14 3.14
C ALA A 89 15.54 -1.93 2.55
N ARG A 90 15.70 -0.84 3.31
CA ARG A 90 16.53 0.30 2.89
C ARG A 90 18.02 0.10 3.15
N ILE A 91 18.40 -0.82 4.04
CA ILE A 91 19.80 -1.03 4.42
C ILE A 91 20.65 -1.43 3.20
N PRO A 92 20.35 -2.52 2.45
CA PRO A 92 21.17 -2.90 1.30
C PRO A 92 21.23 -1.80 0.23
N LEU A 93 20.10 -1.11 0.00
CA LEU A 93 20.05 0.01 -0.94
C LEU A 93 20.88 1.23 -0.49
N ALA A 94 20.99 1.47 0.81
CA ALA A 94 21.84 2.51 1.35
C ALA A 94 23.32 2.14 1.23
N ASP A 95 23.66 0.89 1.51
CA ASP A 95 25.02 0.35 1.37
C ASP A 95 25.52 0.43 -0.09
N GLU A 96 24.62 0.25 -1.07
CA GLU A 96 24.89 0.48 -2.49
C GLU A 96 24.94 1.96 -2.91
N GLY A 97 24.70 2.91 -2.00
CA GLY A 97 24.69 4.35 -2.30
C GLY A 97 23.47 4.81 -3.11
N LEU A 98 22.38 4.04 -3.10
CA LEU A 98 21.15 4.35 -3.84
C LEU A 98 20.20 5.27 -3.08
N LEU A 99 20.43 5.46 -1.78
CA LEU A 99 19.62 6.32 -0.91
C LEU A 99 20.41 7.53 -0.39
N ARG A 100 19.74 8.68 -0.29
CA ARG A 100 20.30 9.96 0.17
C ARG A 100 19.97 10.20 1.64
N TYR A 101 20.98 10.44 2.46
CA TYR A 101 20.82 10.89 3.85
C TYR A 101 20.37 12.37 3.95
N PRO A 102 19.58 12.78 4.97
CA PRO A 102 18.93 11.97 6.02
C PRO A 102 17.55 11.43 5.64
N ARG A 103 16.97 11.93 4.54
CA ARG A 103 15.57 11.62 4.16
C ARG A 103 15.41 10.24 3.51
N LEU A 104 16.49 9.49 3.33
CA LEU A 104 16.59 8.18 2.68
C LEU A 104 15.78 8.13 1.37
N GLY A 105 15.90 9.19 0.58
CA GLY A 105 15.26 9.30 -0.74
C GLY A 105 16.20 8.81 -1.85
N PRO A 106 15.68 8.31 -2.99
CA PRO A 106 16.51 7.79 -4.07
C PRO A 106 17.50 8.82 -4.62
N THR A 107 18.76 8.43 -4.81
CA THR A 107 19.80 9.26 -5.45
C THR A 107 19.51 9.47 -6.93
N ARG A 108 20.24 10.39 -7.58
CA ARG A 108 20.13 10.55 -9.05
C ARG A 108 20.59 9.29 -9.78
N GLY A 109 21.61 8.60 -9.26
CA GLY A 109 22.09 7.32 -9.81
C GLY A 109 21.03 6.23 -9.73
N ALA A 110 20.38 6.09 -8.57
CA ALA A 110 19.27 5.15 -8.39
C ALA A 110 18.14 5.40 -9.40
N ARG A 111 17.72 6.67 -9.57
CA ARG A 111 16.68 7.04 -10.54
C ARG A 111 17.09 6.70 -11.98
N ARG A 112 18.34 6.93 -12.35
CA ARG A 112 18.86 6.57 -13.67
C ARG A 112 18.88 5.06 -13.89
N ARG A 113 19.27 4.27 -12.88
CA ARG A 113 19.21 2.79 -12.95
C ARG A 113 17.78 2.29 -13.12
N VAL A 114 16.82 2.85 -12.37
CA VAL A 114 15.39 2.51 -12.54
C VAL A 114 14.90 2.87 -13.93
N GLU A 115 15.28 4.05 -14.46
CA GLU A 115 14.87 4.46 -15.81
C GLU A 115 15.49 3.57 -16.90
N PHE A 116 16.76 3.20 -16.76
CA PHE A 116 17.42 2.24 -17.64
C PHE A 116 16.65 0.91 -17.73
N TRP A 117 16.20 0.39 -16.58
CA TRP A 117 15.42 -0.85 -16.56
C TRP A 117 14.00 -0.67 -17.11
N ARG A 118 13.39 0.50 -16.96
CA ARG A 118 12.10 0.79 -17.62
C ARG A 118 12.18 0.80 -19.13
N GLU A 119 13.27 1.32 -19.68
CA GLU A 119 13.48 1.33 -21.14
C GLU A 119 13.65 -0.10 -21.67
N ARG A 120 14.31 -0.97 -20.89
CA ARG A 120 14.54 -2.38 -21.25
C ARG A 120 13.33 -3.27 -21.00
N HIS A 121 12.49 -2.94 -20.01
CA HIS A 121 11.24 -3.63 -19.67
C HIS A 121 10.06 -2.67 -19.84
N PRO A 122 9.63 -2.39 -21.09
CA PRO A 122 8.52 -1.50 -21.34
C PRO A 122 7.23 -2.04 -20.72
N LEU A 123 6.26 -1.16 -20.48
CA LEU A 123 4.96 -1.56 -19.96
C LEU A 123 4.34 -2.61 -20.91
N PRO A 124 3.92 -3.79 -20.40
CA PRO A 124 3.33 -4.80 -21.26
C PRO A 124 2.09 -4.25 -21.98
N THR A 125 1.90 -4.67 -23.23
CA THR A 125 0.74 -4.29 -24.05
C THR A 125 -0.39 -5.31 -23.95
N VAL A 126 -0.06 -6.54 -23.53
CA VAL A 126 -0.99 -7.66 -23.35
C VAL A 126 -1.18 -7.98 -21.87
N ARG A 127 -2.42 -8.34 -21.51
CA ARG A 127 -2.84 -8.59 -20.13
C ARG A 127 -2.55 -9.99 -19.61
N HIS A 128 -2.41 -10.98 -20.49
CA HIS A 128 -2.38 -12.39 -20.13
C HIS A 128 -1.06 -13.02 -20.60
N GLY A 129 -0.67 -14.12 -19.96
CA GLY A 129 0.51 -14.91 -20.32
C GLY A 129 1.84 -14.38 -19.78
N LEU A 130 1.80 -13.38 -18.90
CA LEU A 130 2.97 -12.97 -18.12
C LEU A 130 3.15 -13.91 -16.92
N SER A 131 4.39 -14.19 -16.58
CA SER A 131 4.70 -14.85 -15.32
C SER A 131 4.36 -13.93 -14.13
N ASP A 132 4.23 -14.51 -12.94
CA ASP A 132 4.01 -13.74 -11.71
C ASP A 132 5.19 -12.80 -11.44
N GLU A 133 6.42 -13.24 -11.71
CA GLU A 133 7.64 -12.45 -11.59
C GLU A 133 7.67 -11.27 -12.57
N ASP A 134 7.31 -11.49 -13.84
CA ASP A 134 7.24 -10.42 -14.83
C ASP A 134 6.14 -9.41 -14.48
N THR A 135 5.03 -9.90 -13.91
CA THR A 135 3.95 -9.06 -13.40
C THR A 135 4.46 -8.19 -12.25
N LEU A 136 5.18 -8.76 -11.28
CA LEU A 136 5.77 -8.03 -10.17
C LEU A 136 6.79 -7.00 -10.63
N LEU A 137 7.66 -7.38 -11.57
CA LEU A 137 8.65 -6.47 -12.13
C LEU A 137 7.99 -5.30 -12.86
N ALA A 138 6.97 -5.57 -13.67
CA ALA A 138 6.21 -4.53 -14.36
C ALA A 138 5.54 -3.57 -13.36
N VAL A 139 4.97 -4.08 -12.26
CA VAL A 139 4.37 -3.25 -11.20
C VAL A 139 5.43 -2.44 -10.46
N ALA A 140 6.60 -3.03 -10.16
CA ALA A 140 7.68 -2.32 -9.49
C ALA A 140 8.21 -1.14 -10.32
N LEU A 141 8.41 -1.36 -11.62
CA LEU A 141 8.93 -0.35 -12.55
C LEU A 141 7.88 0.71 -12.92
N HIS A 142 6.62 0.32 -13.15
CA HIS A 142 5.61 1.20 -13.75
C HIS A 142 4.48 1.63 -12.80
N GLY A 143 4.40 1.03 -11.60
CA GLY A 143 3.45 1.40 -10.54
C GLY A 143 1.98 1.27 -10.96
N ASP A 144 1.19 2.32 -10.73
CA ASP A 144 -0.25 2.33 -11.01
C ASP A 144 -0.59 1.98 -12.47
N ALA A 145 0.29 2.31 -13.43
CA ALA A 145 0.05 2.01 -14.84
C ALA A 145 0.00 0.48 -15.09
N ALA A 146 0.96 -0.26 -14.53
CA ALA A 146 0.98 -1.71 -14.61
C ALA A 146 -0.17 -2.35 -13.82
N LEU A 147 -0.49 -1.84 -12.63
CA LEU A 147 -1.63 -2.33 -11.84
C LEU A 147 -2.96 -2.22 -12.60
N ARG A 148 -3.21 -1.08 -13.26
CA ARG A 148 -4.44 -0.86 -14.03
C ARG A 148 -4.50 -1.71 -15.30
N MET A 149 -3.33 -2.04 -15.87
CA MET A 149 -3.25 -2.86 -17.07
C MET A 149 -3.42 -4.35 -16.72
N LEU A 150 -2.59 -4.87 -15.81
CA LEU A 150 -2.45 -6.29 -15.49
C LEU A 150 -3.50 -6.77 -14.48
N LEU A 151 -3.74 -6.00 -13.43
CA LEU A 151 -4.54 -6.42 -12.26
C LEU A 151 -5.68 -5.43 -11.96
N PRO A 152 -6.52 -5.03 -12.95
CA PRO A 152 -7.46 -3.91 -12.78
C PRO A 152 -8.50 -4.13 -11.69
N ARG A 153 -9.06 -5.35 -11.61
CA ARG A 153 -10.09 -5.68 -10.61
C ARG A 153 -9.53 -5.71 -9.20
N PHE A 154 -8.37 -6.33 -9.04
CA PHE A 154 -7.65 -6.40 -7.77
C PHE A 154 -7.25 -4.99 -7.32
N ALA A 155 -6.57 -4.22 -8.17
CA ALA A 155 -6.12 -2.87 -7.84
C ALA A 155 -7.26 -1.94 -7.41
N LEU A 156 -8.45 -2.09 -8.00
CA LEU A 156 -9.65 -1.35 -7.63
C LEU A 156 -10.22 -1.82 -6.28
N ARG A 157 -10.38 -3.12 -6.09
CA ARG A 157 -10.93 -3.70 -4.85
C ARG A 157 -10.01 -3.50 -3.65
N ALA A 158 -8.71 -3.63 -3.84
CA ALA A 158 -7.69 -3.41 -2.82
C ALA A 158 -7.42 -1.91 -2.53
N GLY A 159 -7.99 -1.00 -3.32
CA GLY A 159 -7.76 0.45 -3.16
C GLY A 159 -6.32 0.89 -3.41
N LEU A 160 -5.57 0.12 -4.20
CA LEU A 160 -4.15 0.39 -4.49
C LEU A 160 -3.99 1.60 -5.41
N THR A 161 -4.95 1.80 -6.33
CA THR A 161 -4.96 2.92 -7.27
C THR A 161 -6.05 3.94 -6.93
N ALA A 162 -5.76 5.23 -7.14
CA ALA A 162 -6.78 6.27 -6.99
C ALA A 162 -7.68 6.33 -8.24
N PRO A 163 -9.02 6.38 -8.09
CA PRO A 163 -9.92 6.66 -9.21
C PRO A 163 -9.61 8.02 -9.83
N GLY A 164 -9.39 8.08 -11.14
CA GLY A 164 -9.22 9.35 -11.88
C GLY A 164 -7.87 10.05 -11.76
N ALA A 165 -6.89 9.49 -11.04
CA ALA A 165 -5.53 10.04 -11.05
C ALA A 165 -4.86 9.73 -12.40
N PRO A 166 -4.31 10.72 -13.13
CA PRO A 166 -3.58 10.47 -14.37
C PRO A 166 -2.49 9.44 -14.09
N ALA A 167 -2.31 8.48 -15.01
CA ALA A 167 -1.22 7.52 -14.95
C ALA A 167 0.10 8.26 -15.22
N ASP A 168 0.57 9.02 -14.23
CA ASP A 168 1.90 9.62 -14.30
C ASP A 168 2.94 8.59 -13.86
N ARG A 169 4.08 8.60 -14.56
CA ARG A 169 5.09 7.52 -14.59
C ARG A 169 5.52 7.07 -13.19
N GLY A 170 5.36 5.78 -12.89
CA GLY A 170 5.87 5.16 -11.67
C GLY A 170 5.23 5.65 -10.37
N ARG A 171 4.15 6.44 -10.44
CA ARG A 171 3.48 6.91 -9.23
C ARG A 171 2.59 5.81 -8.66
N PHE A 172 2.62 5.73 -7.34
CA PHE A 172 1.63 5.02 -6.56
C PHE A 172 0.71 6.09 -5.95
N SER A 173 -0.50 6.22 -6.49
CA SER A 173 -1.38 7.36 -6.15
C SER A 173 -1.78 7.33 -4.68
N PRO A 174 -1.71 8.45 -3.92
CA PRO A 174 -2.16 8.47 -2.54
C PRO A 174 -3.67 8.17 -2.43
N VAL A 175 -4.07 7.27 -1.51
CA VAL A 175 -5.49 7.02 -1.22
C VAL A 175 -6.08 8.24 -0.50
N ARG A 176 -6.81 9.08 -1.23
CA ARG A 176 -7.72 10.09 -0.64
C ARG A 176 -9.00 9.38 -0.17
N GLY A 177 -8.95 8.82 1.03
CA GLY A 177 -10.12 8.34 1.77
C GLY A 177 -10.52 9.35 2.84
N ARG A 178 -11.78 9.80 2.79
CA ARG A 178 -12.47 10.58 3.82
C ARG A 178 -12.59 9.73 5.10
N PHE A 179 -12.29 10.30 6.25
CA PHE A 179 -12.39 9.66 7.55
C PHE A 179 -13.81 9.18 7.81
N LEU A 180 -14.01 7.87 7.97
CA LEU A 180 -15.07 7.36 8.84
C LEU A 180 -14.36 6.82 10.08
N ARG A 181 -14.52 7.58 11.16
CA ARG A 181 -14.12 7.28 12.53
C ARG A 181 -14.58 5.87 12.89
N TRP A 182 -13.63 4.93 12.97
CA TRP A 182 -13.84 3.62 13.60
C TRP A 182 -13.93 3.86 15.10
N ARG A 183 -15.13 3.68 15.67
CA ARG A 183 -15.36 3.69 17.11
C ARG A 183 -16.25 2.48 17.44
N ASP A 184 -15.75 1.72 18.42
CA ASP A 184 -16.38 0.73 19.29
C ASP A 184 -17.09 -0.46 18.64
N GLU A 185 -16.44 -1.62 18.69
CA GLU A 185 -17.11 -2.91 18.94
C GLU A 185 -16.06 -3.96 19.32
N TYR A 186 -15.50 -3.84 20.52
CA TYR A 186 -14.95 -4.93 21.35
C TYR A 186 -14.76 -4.31 22.74
N GLU A 187 -15.16 -5.02 23.80
CA GLU A 187 -15.38 -4.58 25.19
C GLU A 187 -16.81 -4.03 25.45
N ASP A 188 -17.75 -4.91 25.79
CA ASP A 188 -18.01 -5.21 27.20
C ASP A 188 -19.25 -6.12 27.32
N SER A 189 -18.99 -7.42 27.50
CA SER A 189 -19.98 -8.38 27.97
C SER A 189 -19.63 -8.76 29.41
N VAL A 190 -19.88 -7.85 30.35
CA VAL A 190 -19.95 -8.18 31.77
C VAL A 190 -21.17 -7.48 32.39
N SER A 191 -22.01 -8.33 32.95
CA SER A 191 -23.20 -8.05 33.74
C SER A 191 -22.98 -6.98 34.83
N GLY A 192 -23.99 -6.13 35.06
CA GLY A 192 -24.01 -5.23 36.21
C GLY A 192 -25.21 -4.29 36.22
N ASP A 193 -26.34 -4.82 36.71
CA ASP A 193 -27.46 -4.07 37.30
C ASP A 193 -26.97 -2.90 38.18
N TRP A 194 -27.61 -1.72 38.06
CA TRP A 194 -28.16 -0.87 39.13
C TRP A 194 -28.63 0.45 38.53
N GLY A 195 -29.92 0.73 38.63
CA GLY A 195 -30.53 1.97 38.17
C GLY A 195 -30.26 3.18 39.07
N ALA A 196 -30.29 4.37 38.47
CA ALA A 196 -30.74 5.62 39.10
C ALA A 196 -30.90 6.68 38.00
N GLY A 197 -32.12 7.20 37.82
CA GLY A 197 -32.41 8.27 36.87
C GLY A 197 -31.90 9.63 37.34
N HIS A 198 -31.82 10.59 36.42
CA HIS A 198 -32.28 11.97 36.61
C HIS A 198 -32.30 12.69 35.26
N GLY A 199 -33.40 13.41 35.01
CA GLY A 199 -33.68 14.10 33.76
C GLY A 199 -33.22 15.55 33.72
N GLY A 200 -33.45 16.15 32.55
CA GLY A 200 -33.45 17.59 32.30
C GLY A 200 -32.07 18.20 32.13
N HIS A 201 -31.83 18.87 31.00
CA HIS A 201 -31.92 20.33 30.92
C HIS A 201 -31.64 20.81 29.49
N SER A 202 -32.52 21.68 29.05
CA SER A 202 -32.49 22.52 27.85
C SER A 202 -31.36 23.55 27.88
N GLY A 203 -30.85 23.92 26.71
CA GLY A 203 -29.94 25.06 26.56
C GLY A 203 -29.61 25.34 25.10
N GLY A 204 -30.45 26.15 24.44
CA GLY A 204 -30.13 26.75 23.14
C GLY A 204 -29.38 28.07 23.30
N CYS A 205 -28.58 28.41 22.28
CA CYS A 205 -28.20 29.75 21.80
C CYS A 205 -27.18 29.52 20.67
N GLY A 206 -27.07 30.30 19.59
CA GLY A 206 -27.75 31.48 19.11
C GLY A 206 -27.08 31.81 17.78
N SER A 207 -27.86 32.10 16.75
CA SER A 207 -27.38 32.46 15.42
C SER A 207 -26.99 33.94 15.39
N GLY A 208 -25.75 34.25 15.03
CA GLY A 208 -25.29 35.62 14.78
C GLY A 208 -24.96 35.80 13.29
N GLY A 209 -25.86 36.45 12.55
CA GLY A 209 -25.62 36.93 11.20
C GLY A 209 -25.17 38.40 11.21
N GLY A 210 -24.46 38.80 10.15
CA GLY A 210 -24.16 40.20 9.85
C GLY A 210 -23.84 40.37 8.35
N GLY A 211 -24.74 41.05 7.62
CA GLY A 211 -24.45 41.73 6.34
C GLY A 211 -23.62 43.02 6.59
N GLY A 212 -23.11 43.78 5.63
CA GLY A 212 -23.43 43.94 4.21
C GLY A 212 -23.97 45.37 3.96
N GLY A 213 -23.18 46.22 3.29
CA GLY A 213 -23.52 47.59 2.81
C GLY A 213 -23.06 48.73 3.75
N ASP A 214 -22.45 49.84 3.34
CA ASP A 214 -22.10 50.46 2.04
C ASP A 214 -20.68 51.06 2.13
#